data_AF-A0A6J4GP72-F1
#
_entry.id   AF-A0A6J4GP72-F1
#
_cell.length_a   1.000
_cell.length_b   1.000
_cell.length_c   1.000
_cell.angle_alpha   90.00
_cell.angle_beta   90.00
_cell.angle_gamma   90.00
#
_symmetry.space_group_name_H-M   'P 1'
#
loop_
_entity.id
_entity.type
_entity.pdbx_description
1 polymer ?
#
loop_
_entity_poly.entity_id
_entity_poly.type
_entity_poly.pdbx_seq_one_letter_code
_entity_poly.pdbx_strand_id
1 'polypeptide(L)'
;MSKTKNETAIENTLIIVGNPNLLLIGLGIFTLLLSVTIAYFTFNINYFIHYSTENIFVWVFALSILLFAALSIYMILTVKKVILTHTGLKIAYPLLFSSRDIHFDDVCNVYDQDYDIKGSHNFKKYDIYKGKKTIIELYDAKNIVITSLEITNYAILAQNLKNITKPYFKIKTHYYDNIVNTQRYGWFVFWVFFIYFLIAYIIYKKYS
;
A
#
# COMPACT_ATOMS: atom_id res chain seq x y z
N MET A 1 7.08 54.43 -10.93
CA MET A 1 8.23 53.75 -11.58
C MET A 1 9.14 53.27 -10.46
N SER A 2 9.55 52.02 -10.28
CA SER A 2 9.34 50.76 -10.98
C SER A 2 9.44 49.66 -9.90
N LYS A 3 8.37 48.89 -9.66
CA LYS A 3 8.46 47.61 -8.93
C LYS A 3 8.57 46.52 -9.99
N THR A 4 9.77 46.37 -10.53
CA THR A 4 10.08 45.31 -11.49
C THR A 4 10.68 44.11 -10.77
N LYS A 5 9.90 43.03 -10.80
CA LYS A 5 10.38 41.73 -11.28
C LYS A 5 11.25 40.91 -10.32
N ASN A 6 10.64 40.43 -9.25
CA ASN A 6 11.05 39.20 -8.55
C ASN A 6 9.96 38.11 -8.64
N GLU A 7 9.18 38.11 -9.72
CA GLU A 7 8.12 37.13 -10.02
C GLU A 7 8.60 35.95 -10.88
N THR A 8 9.90 35.68 -10.93
CA THR A 8 10.44 34.59 -11.75
C THR A 8 11.42 33.77 -10.95
N ALA A 9 10.90 32.72 -10.28
CA ALA A 9 11.56 31.43 -10.00
C ALA A 9 10.95 30.67 -8.79
N ILE A 10 9.64 30.78 -8.54
CA ILE A 10 8.91 29.67 -7.92
C ILE A 10 8.06 29.08 -9.03
N GLU A 11 8.70 28.27 -9.87
CA GLU A 11 8.00 27.26 -10.67
C GLU A 11 7.21 26.40 -9.67
N ASN A 12 5.93 26.75 -9.50
CA ASN A 12 4.80 25.86 -9.70
C ASN A 12 5.19 24.39 -9.97
N THR A 13 5.77 23.69 -8.99
CA THR A 13 5.77 22.23 -8.97
C THR A 13 4.37 21.78 -8.59
N LEU A 14 3.48 21.90 -9.58
CA LEU A 14 2.06 21.62 -9.53
C LEU A 14 1.81 20.11 -9.64
N ILE A 15 2.25 19.35 -8.64
CA ILE A 15 2.14 17.90 -8.64
C ILE A 15 1.71 17.45 -7.25
N ILE A 16 0.64 16.66 -7.17
CA ILE A 16 0.26 15.97 -5.93
C ILE A 16 0.80 14.55 -6.01
N VAL A 17 1.61 14.16 -5.02
CA VAL A 17 2.17 12.82 -4.92
C VAL A 17 1.51 12.08 -3.76
N GLY A 18 0.74 11.05 -4.08
CA GLY A 18 0.30 10.04 -3.14
C GLY A 18 1.33 8.90 -3.10
N ASN A 19 2.09 8.81 -2.00
CA ASN A 19 3.09 7.77 -1.86
C ASN A 19 2.46 6.45 -1.36
N PRO A 20 3.11 5.31 -1.61
CA PRO A 20 2.81 4.04 -0.97
C PRO A 20 2.63 4.16 0.55
N ASN A 21 1.61 3.49 1.11
CA ASN A 21 1.46 3.40 2.56
C ASN A 21 2.56 2.52 3.17
N LEU A 22 3.41 3.14 4.00
CA LEU A 22 4.51 2.49 4.71
C LEU A 22 4.05 1.35 5.62
N LEU A 23 2.85 1.44 6.19
CA LEU A 23 2.31 0.37 7.04
C LEU A 23 2.04 -0.89 6.21
N LEU A 24 1.51 -0.75 5.00
CA LEU A 24 1.24 -1.88 4.12
C LEU A 24 2.54 -2.54 3.63
N ILE A 25 3.53 -1.71 3.25
CA ILE A 25 4.88 -2.18 2.91
C ILE A 25 5.51 -2.90 4.11
N GLY A 26 5.46 -2.29 5.31
CA GLY A 26 6.03 -2.83 6.53
C GLY A 26 5.39 -4.16 6.93
N LEU A 27 4.07 -4.27 6.85
CA LEU A 27 3.35 -5.53 7.07
C LEU A 27 3.77 -6.61 6.06
N GLY A 28 3.86 -6.26 4.78
CA GLY A 28 4.34 -7.20 3.76
C GLY A 28 5.75 -7.73 4.08
N ILE A 29 6.70 -6.84 4.39
CA ILE A 29 8.07 -7.24 4.72
C ILE A 29 8.09 -8.09 6.00
N PHE A 30 7.32 -7.71 7.01
CA PHE A 30 7.24 -8.46 8.27
C PHE A 30 6.70 -9.88 8.05
N THR A 31 5.60 -10.03 7.31
CA THR A 31 5.01 -11.34 6.99
C THR A 31 5.98 -12.19 6.18
N LEU A 32 6.74 -11.58 5.25
CA LEU A 32 7.76 -12.28 4.49
C LEU A 32 8.86 -12.84 5.40
N LEU A 33 9.46 -11.98 6.25
CA LEU A 33 10.51 -12.41 7.18
C LEU A 33 10.00 -13.47 8.15
N LEU A 34 8.80 -13.29 8.71
CA LEU A 34 8.20 -14.28 9.60
C LEU A 34 8.05 -15.63 8.90
N SER A 35 7.54 -15.64 7.67
CA SER A 35 7.36 -16.86 6.88
C SER A 35 8.69 -17.56 6.60
N VAL A 36 9.73 -16.81 6.21
CA VAL A 36 11.07 -17.35 5.95
C VAL A 36 11.68 -17.95 7.22
N THR A 37 11.52 -17.30 8.36
CA THR A 37 12.06 -17.79 9.64
C THR A 37 11.32 -19.02 10.14
N ILE A 38 10.00 -19.07 10.03
CA ILE A 38 9.23 -20.28 10.36
C ILE A 38 9.67 -21.42 9.42
N ALA A 39 9.81 -21.16 8.11
CA ALA A 39 10.29 -22.17 7.17
C ALA A 39 11.69 -22.67 7.53
N TYR A 40 12.61 -21.77 7.89
CA TYR A 40 13.98 -22.13 8.29
C TYR A 40 14.02 -23.04 9.53
N PHE A 41 13.27 -22.69 10.58
CA PHE A 41 13.27 -23.47 11.82
C PHE A 41 12.45 -24.77 11.74
N THR A 42 11.48 -24.85 10.82
CA THR A 42 10.69 -26.08 10.61
C THR A 42 11.29 -26.99 9.53
N PHE A 43 12.28 -26.50 8.76
CA PHE A 43 12.95 -27.30 7.74
C PHE A 43 13.79 -28.40 8.39
N ASN A 44 13.41 -29.65 8.13
CA ASN A 44 14.20 -30.83 8.47
C ASN A 44 14.15 -31.83 7.31
N ILE A 45 15.34 -32.20 6.81
CA ILE A 45 15.49 -33.06 5.64
C ILE A 45 14.85 -34.44 5.84
N ASN A 46 14.74 -34.92 7.08
CA ASN A 46 14.16 -36.22 7.40
C ASN A 46 12.65 -36.27 7.12
N TYR A 47 11.95 -35.13 7.20
CA TYR A 47 10.53 -35.04 6.83
C TYR A 47 10.30 -35.21 5.32
N PHE A 48 11.32 -35.01 4.49
CA PHE A 48 11.23 -35.16 3.04
C PHE A 48 11.47 -36.60 2.57
N ILE A 49 12.14 -37.42 3.39
CA ILE A 49 12.60 -38.76 2.99
C ILE A 49 11.62 -39.85 3.45
N HIS A 50 10.97 -39.68 4.61
CA HIS A 50 10.02 -40.67 5.13
C HIS A 50 8.57 -40.30 4.82
N TYR A 51 7.76 -41.25 4.37
CA TYR A 51 6.34 -41.03 4.13
C TYR A 51 5.53 -41.47 5.35
N SER A 52 5.17 -40.51 6.22
CA SER A 52 4.32 -40.72 7.40
C SER A 52 3.18 -39.69 7.41
N THR A 53 2.09 -39.99 8.12
CA THR A 53 0.96 -39.05 8.30
C THR A 53 1.41 -37.74 8.95
N GLU A 54 2.37 -37.79 9.88
CA GLU A 54 2.97 -36.61 10.50
C GLU A 54 3.70 -35.74 9.47
N ASN A 55 4.43 -36.36 8.55
CA ASN A 55 5.15 -35.63 7.48
C ASN A 55 4.17 -34.99 6.49
N ILE A 56 2.99 -35.57 6.26
CA ILE A 56 1.93 -34.92 5.45
C ILE A 56 1.48 -33.61 6.10
N PHE A 57 1.29 -33.57 7.42
CA PHE A 57 0.94 -32.33 8.12
C PHE A 57 2.04 -31.26 8.01
N VAL A 58 3.32 -31.67 8.07
CA VAL A 58 4.45 -30.78 7.84
C VAL A 58 4.42 -30.19 6.43
N TRP A 59 4.11 -30.99 5.40
CA TRP A 59 3.96 -30.52 4.02
C TRP A 59 2.83 -29.51 3.84
N VAL A 60 1.65 -29.79 4.42
CA VAL A 60 0.51 -28.86 4.37
C VAL A 60 0.88 -27.54 5.06
N PHE A 61 1.56 -27.62 6.20
CA PHE A 61 2.03 -26.44 6.92
C PHE A 61 3.06 -25.65 6.10
N ALA A 62 4.06 -26.31 5.51
CA ALA A 62 5.06 -25.68 4.66
C ALA A 62 4.43 -24.99 3.43
N LEU A 63 3.46 -25.63 2.77
CA LEU A 63 2.72 -25.05 1.66
C LEU A 63 1.95 -23.79 2.09
N SER A 64 1.34 -23.82 3.28
CA SER A 64 0.64 -22.66 3.83
C SER A 64 1.58 -21.47 4.08
N ILE A 65 2.78 -21.73 4.62
CA ILE A 65 3.81 -20.71 4.84
C ILE A 65 4.29 -20.12 3.50
N LEU A 66 4.52 -20.97 2.50
CA LEU A 66 4.91 -20.53 1.16
C LEU A 66 3.83 -19.65 0.52
N LEU A 67 2.55 -19.98 0.71
CA LEU A 67 1.44 -19.14 0.26
C LEU A 67 1.46 -17.77 0.96
N PHE A 68 1.66 -17.72 2.28
CA PHE A 68 1.78 -16.45 3.00
C PHE A 68 2.97 -15.61 2.52
N ALA A 69 4.12 -16.24 2.28
CA ALA A 69 5.29 -15.58 1.71
C ALA A 69 4.98 -15.01 0.31
N ALA A 70 4.35 -15.79 -0.57
CA ALA A 70 3.96 -15.34 -1.91
C ALA A 70 2.96 -14.16 -1.87
N LEU A 71 1.95 -14.23 -0.99
CA LEU A 71 0.98 -13.15 -0.79
C LEU A 71 1.65 -11.88 -0.25
N SER A 72 2.64 -12.01 0.63
CA SER A 72 3.40 -10.87 1.15
C SER A 72 4.22 -10.18 0.05
N ILE A 73 4.88 -10.96 -0.82
CA ILE A 73 5.60 -10.43 -1.99
C ILE A 73 4.62 -9.74 -2.94
N TYR A 74 3.48 -10.37 -3.23
CA TYR A 74 2.43 -9.77 -4.06
C TYR A 74 1.96 -8.42 -3.49
N MET A 75 1.70 -8.36 -2.18
CA MET A 75 1.30 -7.11 -1.51
C MET A 75 2.36 -6.02 -1.67
N ILE A 76 3.64 -6.34 -1.46
CA ILE A 76 4.76 -5.40 -1.61
C ILE A 76 4.88 -4.92 -3.06
N LEU A 77 4.82 -5.83 -4.03
CA LEU A 77 4.99 -5.50 -5.45
C LEU A 77 3.83 -4.66 -6.00
N THR A 78 2.62 -4.85 -5.47
CA THR A 78 1.41 -4.17 -5.95
C THR A 78 1.14 -2.81 -5.29
N VAL A 79 2.03 -2.34 -4.41
CA VAL A 79 1.82 -1.01 -3.81
C VAL A 79 1.99 0.08 -4.86
N LYS A 80 1.03 1.00 -4.89
CA LYS A 80 0.91 2.06 -5.88
C LYS A 80 1.52 3.37 -5.37
N LYS A 81 2.24 4.04 -6.24
CA LYS A 81 2.54 5.47 -6.15
C LYS A 81 1.67 6.19 -7.17
N VAL A 82 0.93 7.20 -6.73
CA VAL A 82 0.05 7.97 -7.61
C VAL A 82 0.53 9.40 -7.68
N ILE A 83 0.71 9.90 -8.89
CA ILE A 83 1.21 11.23 -9.19
C ILE A 83 0.13 11.93 -10.02
N LEU A 84 -0.49 12.95 -9.44
CA LEU A 84 -1.50 13.76 -10.10
C LEU A 84 -0.83 15.04 -10.62
N THR A 85 -1.02 15.29 -11.91
CA THR A 85 -0.56 16.49 -12.62
C THR A 85 -1.76 17.27 -13.14
N HIS A 86 -1.53 18.38 -13.83
CA HIS A 86 -2.62 19.17 -14.44
C HIS A 86 -3.28 18.53 -15.64
N THR A 87 -2.56 17.65 -16.33
CA THR A 87 -3.00 17.06 -17.61
C THR A 87 -3.34 15.59 -17.48
N GLY A 88 -2.90 14.94 -16.40
CA GLY A 88 -3.13 13.51 -16.22
C GLY A 88 -2.74 12.97 -14.86
N LEU A 89 -2.99 11.67 -14.71
CA LEU A 89 -2.68 10.85 -13.56
C LEU A 89 -1.66 9.79 -13.95
N LYS A 90 -0.55 9.71 -13.22
CA LYS A 90 0.43 8.64 -13.35
C LYS A 90 0.33 7.69 -12.18
N ILE A 91 0.15 6.40 -12.45
CA ILE A 91 0.13 5.33 -11.45
C ILE A 91 1.35 4.47 -11.69
N ALA A 92 2.30 4.54 -10.76
CA ALA A 92 3.51 3.74 -10.79
C ALA A 92 3.46 2.64 -9.74
N TYR A 93 4.06 1.50 -10.06
CA TYR A 93 4.33 0.38 -9.17
C TYR A 93 5.85 0.34 -8.98
N PRO A 94 6.39 1.03 -7.95
CA PRO A 94 7.82 1.30 -7.86
C PRO A 94 8.68 0.03 -7.86
N LEU A 95 8.16 -1.05 -7.29
CA LEU A 95 8.87 -2.32 -7.16
C LEU A 95 8.68 -3.26 -8.35
N LEU A 96 7.66 -3.02 -9.19
CA LEU A 96 7.48 -3.72 -10.48
C LEU A 96 8.08 -2.95 -11.66
N PHE A 97 8.65 -1.76 -11.42
CA PHE A 97 9.13 -0.82 -12.46
C PHE A 97 8.11 -0.58 -13.58
N SER A 98 6.82 -0.70 -13.25
CA SER A 98 5.72 -0.53 -14.19
C SER A 98 4.99 0.76 -13.88
N SER A 99 4.58 1.48 -14.90
CA SER A 99 3.74 2.67 -14.74
C SER A 99 2.70 2.76 -15.83
N ARG A 100 1.55 3.31 -15.47
CA ARG A 100 0.46 3.66 -16.37
C ARG A 100 0.19 5.14 -16.26
N ASP A 101 0.28 5.84 -17.38
CA ASP A 101 -0.10 7.23 -17.51
C ASP A 101 -1.53 7.30 -18.07
N ILE A 102 -2.37 8.15 -17.48
CA ILE A 102 -3.79 8.36 -17.84
C ILE A 102 -3.99 9.84 -18.09
N HIS A 103 -4.50 10.21 -19.28
CA HIS A 103 -4.89 11.58 -19.55
C HIS A 103 -6.31 11.83 -19.03
N PHE A 104 -6.61 13.07 -18.63
CA PHE A 104 -7.96 13.39 -18.13
C PHE A 104 -9.03 13.32 -19.20
N ASP A 105 -8.67 13.45 -20.48
CA ASP A 105 -9.60 13.28 -21.60
C ASP A 105 -10.16 11.85 -21.68
N ASP A 106 -9.40 10.86 -21.17
CA ASP A 106 -9.82 9.45 -21.12
C ASP A 106 -10.75 9.15 -19.94
N VAL A 107 -10.94 10.11 -19.02
CA VAL A 107 -11.73 9.93 -17.80
C VAL A 107 -13.18 10.30 -18.04
N CYS A 108 -14.06 9.32 -17.87
CA CYS A 108 -15.51 9.51 -17.95
C CYS A 108 -16.04 10.13 -16.65
N ASN A 109 -15.65 9.58 -15.50
CA ASN A 109 -16.22 9.96 -14.22
C ASN A 109 -15.27 9.65 -13.05
N VAL A 110 -15.42 10.38 -11.95
CA VAL A 110 -14.70 10.14 -10.70
C VAL A 110 -15.65 10.26 -9.53
N TYR A 111 -15.72 9.20 -8.72
CA TYR A 111 -16.57 9.19 -7.54
C TYR A 111 -15.89 8.47 -6.37
N ASP A 112 -16.34 8.81 -5.16
CA ASP A 112 -15.90 8.15 -3.94
C ASP A 112 -16.93 7.13 -3.49
N GLN A 113 -16.45 6.06 -2.87
CA GLN A 113 -17.25 5.06 -2.19
C GLN A 113 -16.59 4.71 -0.85
N ASP A 114 -17.40 4.32 0.13
CA ASP A 114 -16.88 3.77 1.38
C ASP A 114 -16.12 2.46 1.11
N TYR A 115 -15.04 2.26 1.85
CA TYR A 115 -14.22 1.05 1.79
C TYR A 115 -14.08 0.49 3.19
N ASP A 116 -15.01 -0.42 3.52
CA ASP A 116 -15.07 -1.08 4.81
C ASP A 116 -14.57 -2.52 4.67
N ILE A 117 -13.61 -2.91 5.50
CA ILE A 117 -13.22 -4.30 5.69
C ILE A 117 -13.98 -4.79 6.91
N LYS A 118 -14.91 -5.72 6.69
CA LYS A 118 -15.76 -6.28 7.76
C LYS A 118 -15.26 -7.67 8.14
N GLY A 119 -15.09 -7.88 9.44
CA GLY A 119 -14.92 -9.21 10.02
C GLY A 119 -16.24 -9.74 10.57
N SER A 120 -16.27 -11.04 10.81
CA SER A 120 -17.35 -11.66 11.58
C SER A 120 -16.80 -12.61 12.61
N HIS A 121 -17.30 -12.55 13.84
CA HIS A 121 -16.97 -13.45 14.93
C HIS A 121 -18.23 -13.63 15.76
N ASN A 122 -18.57 -14.88 16.06
CA ASN A 122 -19.80 -15.24 16.79
C ASN A 122 -21.05 -14.54 16.23
N PHE A 123 -21.22 -14.56 14.90
CA PHE A 123 -22.35 -13.92 14.18
C PHE A 123 -22.46 -12.39 14.34
N LYS A 124 -21.53 -11.74 15.03
CA LYS A 124 -21.41 -10.28 15.10
C LYS A 124 -20.44 -9.80 14.03
N LYS A 125 -20.89 -8.84 13.22
CA LYS A 125 -20.05 -8.12 12.27
C LYS A 125 -19.33 -7.00 13.01
N TYR A 126 -18.03 -6.86 12.76
CA TYR A 126 -17.24 -5.73 13.25
C TYR A 126 -16.47 -5.13 12.09
N ASP A 127 -16.33 -3.81 12.10
CA ASP A 127 -15.55 -3.09 11.11
C ASP A 127 -14.07 -3.19 11.52
N ILE A 128 -13.30 -3.98 10.77
CA ILE A 128 -11.85 -4.14 10.94
C ILE A 128 -11.14 -2.87 10.45
N TYR A 129 -11.64 -2.32 9.34
CA TYR A 129 -11.14 -1.09 8.75
C TYR A 129 -12.30 -0.30 8.17
N LYS A 130 -12.30 1.01 8.40
CA LYS A 130 -13.24 1.96 7.80
C LYS A 130 -12.45 3.02 7.07
N GLY A 131 -12.49 2.99 5.75
CA GLY A 131 -11.77 3.91 4.89
C GLY A 131 -12.61 4.36 3.70
N LYS A 132 -11.94 4.95 2.71
CA LYS A 132 -12.56 5.44 1.48
C LYS A 132 -11.79 4.93 0.27
N LYS A 133 -12.50 4.76 -0.84
CA LYS A 133 -11.90 4.50 -2.14
C LYS A 133 -12.44 5.48 -3.18
N THR A 134 -11.57 5.93 -4.07
CA THR A 134 -11.90 6.75 -5.23
C THR A 134 -11.83 5.83 -6.43
N ILE A 135 -12.90 5.83 -7.22
CA ILE A 135 -13.02 5.06 -8.45
C ILE A 135 -12.99 6.06 -9.61
N ILE A 136 -12.08 5.82 -10.54
CA ILE A 136 -11.92 6.59 -11.78
C ILE A 136 -12.38 5.69 -12.91
N GLU A 137 -13.46 6.08 -13.57
CA GLU A 137 -14.02 5.39 -14.73
C GLU A 137 -13.38 5.95 -15.99
N LEU A 138 -12.93 5.05 -16.86
CA LEU A 138 -12.28 5.39 -18.13
C LEU A 138 -13.19 4.94 -19.28
N TYR A 139 -13.17 5.66 -20.41
CA TYR A 139 -14.01 5.31 -21.56
C TYR A 139 -13.68 3.93 -22.14
N ASP A 140 -12.41 3.68 -22.45
CA ASP A 140 -11.96 2.48 -23.17
C ASP A 140 -11.09 1.55 -22.33
N ALA A 141 -11.19 1.62 -21.00
CA ALA A 141 -10.33 0.82 -20.14
C ALA A 141 -10.95 0.46 -18.79
N LYS A 142 -10.35 -0.54 -18.14
CA LYS A 142 -10.71 -0.95 -16.79
C LYS A 142 -10.59 0.22 -15.79
N ASN A 143 -11.63 0.37 -14.99
CA ASN A 143 -11.70 1.33 -13.89
C ASN A 143 -10.49 1.24 -12.97
N ILE A 144 -10.05 2.40 -12.52
CA ILE A 144 -8.94 2.52 -11.58
C ILE A 144 -9.50 2.74 -10.20
N VAL A 145 -9.02 1.94 -9.24
CA VAL A 145 -9.41 2.04 -7.83
C VAL A 145 -8.19 2.45 -7.01
N ILE A 146 -8.35 3.54 -6.27
CA ILE A 146 -7.38 4.08 -5.32
C ILE A 146 -8.03 4.04 -3.94
N THR A 147 -7.35 3.49 -2.93
CA THR A 147 -7.90 3.38 -1.57
C THR A 147 -7.09 4.20 -0.56
N SER A 148 -7.75 4.62 0.52
CA SER A 148 -7.11 5.30 1.66
C SER A 148 -6.15 4.41 2.44
N LEU A 149 -6.23 3.10 2.25
CA LEU A 149 -5.31 2.14 2.85
C LEU A 149 -3.99 2.06 2.07
N GLU A 150 -4.04 2.15 0.74
CA GLU A 150 -2.87 1.98 -0.13
C GLU A 150 -2.01 3.24 -0.24
N ILE A 151 -2.61 4.43 -0.15
CA ILE A 151 -1.97 5.69 -0.51
C ILE A 151 -1.92 6.69 0.66
N THR A 152 -0.75 7.28 0.87
CA THR A 152 -0.55 8.40 1.80
C THR A 152 -1.11 9.69 1.21
N ASN A 153 -1.63 10.58 2.05
CA ASN A 153 -2.30 11.82 1.60
C ASN A 153 -3.50 11.58 0.67
N TYR A 154 -4.13 10.40 0.77
CA TYR A 154 -5.30 10.02 -0.02
C TYR A 154 -6.40 11.10 -0.05
N ALA A 155 -6.67 11.76 1.07
CA ALA A 155 -7.72 12.78 1.15
C ALA A 155 -7.51 13.94 0.16
N ILE A 156 -6.27 14.41 0.01
CA ILE A 156 -5.91 15.49 -0.93
C ILE A 156 -6.09 15.02 -2.37
N LEU A 157 -5.57 13.82 -2.63
CA LEU A 157 -5.62 13.20 -3.94
C LEU A 157 -7.08 13.01 -4.38
N ALA A 158 -7.91 12.42 -3.53
CA ALA A 158 -9.34 12.21 -3.79
C ALA A 158 -10.09 13.54 -4.03
N GLN A 159 -9.82 14.58 -3.23
CA GLN A 159 -10.47 15.88 -3.39
C GLN A 159 -10.10 16.55 -4.73
N ASN A 160 -8.84 16.43 -5.16
CA ASN A 160 -8.42 16.97 -6.45
C ASN A 160 -8.95 16.11 -7.61
N LEU A 161 -8.91 14.78 -7.48
CA LEU A 161 -9.45 13.83 -8.47
C LEU A 161 -10.92 14.07 -8.77
N LYS A 162 -11.76 14.40 -7.78
CA LYS A 162 -13.18 14.75 -8.01
C LYS A 162 -13.40 15.95 -8.91
N ASN A 163 -12.40 16.82 -9.05
CA ASN A 163 -12.52 18.05 -9.83
C ASN A 163 -11.89 17.93 -11.23
N ILE A 164 -11.31 16.78 -11.60
CA ILE A 164 -10.60 16.64 -12.89
C ILE A 164 -11.55 16.67 -14.09
N THR A 165 -12.81 16.28 -13.90
CA THR A 165 -13.85 16.34 -14.95
C THR A 165 -14.38 17.75 -15.18
N LYS A 166 -13.93 18.76 -14.42
CA LYS A 166 -14.34 20.15 -14.61
C LYS A 166 -13.44 20.83 -15.65
N PRO A 167 -14.01 21.66 -16.55
CA PRO A 167 -13.28 22.26 -17.68
C PRO A 167 -12.14 23.21 -17.29
N TYR A 168 -12.09 23.70 -16.05
CA TYR A 168 -11.04 24.59 -15.54
C TYR A 168 -10.25 23.97 -14.39
N PHE A 169 -10.01 22.66 -14.45
CA PHE A 169 -9.29 21.97 -13.40
C PHE A 169 -7.90 22.60 -13.16
N LYS A 170 -7.68 22.98 -11.89
CA LYS A 170 -6.37 23.37 -11.39
C LYS A 170 -6.13 22.63 -10.08
N ILE A 171 -4.93 22.10 -9.93
CA ILE A 171 -4.47 21.49 -8.69
C ILE A 171 -4.58 22.51 -7.56
N LYS A 172 -5.31 22.14 -6.50
CA LYS A 172 -5.44 22.94 -5.29
C LYS A 172 -4.59 22.31 -4.20
N THR A 173 -3.47 22.95 -3.89
CA THR A 173 -2.56 22.59 -2.79
C THR A 173 -2.78 23.40 -1.51
N HIS A 174 -3.77 24.31 -1.48
CA HIS A 174 -3.94 25.23 -0.35
C HIS A 174 -4.59 24.61 0.92
N TYR A 175 -4.99 23.33 0.88
CA TYR A 175 -5.65 22.63 1.98
C TYR A 175 -4.67 21.89 2.93
N TYR A 176 -3.36 22.12 2.82
CA TYR A 176 -2.32 21.31 3.49
C TYR A 176 -2.15 21.58 5.00
N ASP A 177 -2.77 22.62 5.56
CA ASP A 177 -2.50 23.02 6.96
C ASP A 177 -3.07 22.09 8.03
N ASN A 178 -4.02 21.20 7.69
CA ASN A 178 -4.72 20.35 8.68
C ASN A 178 -4.61 18.83 8.43
N ILE A 179 -3.65 18.40 7.62
CA ILE A 179 -3.50 16.98 7.31
C ILE A 179 -2.60 16.37 8.38
N VAL A 180 -3.26 15.82 9.40
CA VAL A 180 -2.58 15.01 10.42
C VAL A 180 -1.89 13.87 9.67
N ASN A 181 -0.56 13.95 9.59
CA ASN A 181 0.25 12.89 9.02
C ASN A 181 0.00 11.61 9.81
N THR A 182 -0.82 10.72 9.25
CA THR A 182 -1.20 9.44 9.87
C THR A 182 -0.05 8.43 9.86
N GLN A 183 1.14 8.80 9.37
CA GLN A 183 2.36 7.98 9.43
C GLN A 183 2.97 7.81 10.83
N ARG A 184 2.23 8.11 11.91
CA ARG A 184 2.64 7.78 13.28
C ARG A 184 2.90 6.29 13.50
N TYR A 185 2.43 5.43 12.58
CA TYR A 185 2.66 3.98 12.59
C TYR A 185 4.08 3.55 12.17
N GLY A 186 4.94 4.45 11.68
CA GLY A 186 6.34 4.09 11.41
C GLY A 186 7.06 3.52 12.65
N TRP A 187 6.76 4.08 13.83
CA TRP A 187 7.23 3.56 15.11
C TRP A 187 6.67 2.18 15.45
N PHE A 188 5.42 1.90 15.10
CA PHE A 188 4.82 0.58 15.31
C PHE A 188 5.53 -0.48 14.46
N VAL A 189 5.80 -0.18 13.19
CA VAL A 189 6.57 -1.07 12.30
C VAL A 189 7.96 -1.34 12.89
N PHE A 190 8.66 -0.30 13.38
CA PHE A 190 9.95 -0.45 14.05
C PHE A 190 9.87 -1.39 15.26
N TRP A 191 8.90 -1.21 16.16
CA TRP A 191 8.73 -2.08 17.34
C TRP A 191 8.45 -3.53 16.97
N VAL A 192 7.63 -3.76 15.94
CA VAL A 192 7.34 -5.11 15.45
C VAL A 192 8.62 -5.81 14.95
N PHE A 193 9.45 -5.13 14.15
CA PHE A 193 10.73 -5.69 13.71
C PHE A 193 11.71 -5.89 14.86
N PHE A 194 11.81 -4.93 15.78
CA PHE A 194 12.70 -5.02 16.94
C PHE A 194 12.37 -6.24 17.82
N ILE A 195 11.08 -6.42 18.16
CA ILE A 195 10.61 -7.57 18.94
C ILE A 195 10.88 -8.87 18.17
N TYR A 196 10.63 -8.89 16.86
CA TYR A 196 10.90 -10.06 16.03
C TYR A 196 12.37 -10.47 16.03
N PHE A 197 13.29 -9.53 15.82
CA PHE A 197 14.74 -9.80 15.86
C PHE A 197 15.18 -10.27 17.24
N LEU A 198 14.61 -9.71 18.31
CA LEU A 198 14.92 -10.10 19.68
C LEU A 198 14.47 -11.54 19.97
N ILE A 199 13.27 -11.93 19.53
CA ILE A 199 12.77 -13.31 19.66
C ILE A 199 13.65 -14.26 18.83
N ALA A 200 13.94 -13.93 17.58
CA ALA A 200 14.79 -14.75 16.71
C ALA A 200 16.19 -14.94 17.31
N TYR A 201 16.77 -13.88 17.89
CA TYR A 201 18.06 -13.93 18.57
C TYR A 201 18.04 -14.84 19.81
N ILE A 202 17.00 -14.75 20.65
CA ILE A 202 16.85 -15.62 21.83
C ILE A 202 16.73 -17.09 21.41
N ILE A 203 15.94 -17.38 20.37
CA ILE A 203 15.79 -18.74 19.84
C ILE A 203 17.14 -19.24 19.31
N TYR A 204 17.80 -18.46 18.47
CA TYR A 204 19.12 -18.82 17.92
C TYR A 204 20.13 -19.13 19.03
N LYS A 205 20.24 -18.28 20.06
CA LYS A 205 21.17 -18.48 21.19
C LYS A 205 20.85 -19.72 22.03
N LYS A 206 19.58 -20.16 22.08
CA LYS A 206 19.17 -21.34 22.86
C LYS A 206 19.40 -22.67 22.13
N TYR A 207 19.38 -22.65 20.79
CA TYR A 207 19.46 -23.85 19.95
C TYR A 207 20.75 -23.93 19.11
N SER A 208 21.65 -22.95 19.22
CA SER A 208 23.05 -23.00 18.77
C SER A 208 23.97 -23.38 19.93
#